data_AF-A0A841JNF3-F1
#
_entry.id   AF-A0A841JNF3-F1
#
_cell.length_a   1.000
_cell.length_b   1.000
_cell.length_c   1.000
_cell.angle_alpha   90.00
_cell.angle_beta   90.00
_cell.angle_gamma   90.00
#
_symmetry.space_group_name_H-M   'P 1'
#
loop_
_entity.id
_entity.type
_entity.pdbx_description
1 polymer ?
#
loop_
_entity_poly.entity_id
_entity_poly.type
_entity_poly.pdbx_seq_one_letter_code
_entity_poly.pdbx_strand_id
1 'polypeptide(L)'
;MPEDLEEQGSKPFDIQRYLDVVRRRHPYFLVALLVGWSLVWGVSWILPSSYKSSTLILVEQPTMPKDYVISNINDDLQDRLQNISQQILSRTRLLNIIDRLNLYSGGRTPLTPDEKVGRMRKDIEIELVRDPQNTITAFNIYYSARDPNIAQQVTGELTNLFISENLAVRQQQSEDTTRFLAEQLESARQSLAEQDAKIREFKGGHVGDLPTQQASNLQILAGLQSQLQSEDNALTTAQQQRVYLQTLINQYRTLQGSSRTADGAPTGLPAIDHELEKLKAQLADLSSHYTDQYPDIRNLKVQIAKTEKMRDDLIAGLKNRQSASLPDSDADAREAEDSLQNPAMLQLRGQLQANQAEISNHERAVVALKGKIGDYQARLNEEPVSEQQLSDLTRGYDQSKANYDDLLRKENESKMATSMEQMQKGERFRMLDPPSLPLKPSFPNRLKFCGIGLGVGLALGVVIAGGLEFMDDRIHSEEEIKDLLPMKVISEIPEIVDSSDERKSKKRILLGWAMSAVVVAIILAGSALSYRYS
;
A
#
# COMPACT_ATOMS: atom_id res chain seq x y z
N MET A 1 4.02 81.80 -17.58
CA MET A 1 4.16 80.50 -16.91
C MET A 1 2.74 79.98 -16.72
N PRO A 2 2.07 79.58 -17.81
CA PRO A 2 2.40 78.40 -18.63
C PRO A 2 3.38 78.71 -19.78
N GLU A 3 4.02 77.77 -20.49
CA GLU A 3 3.63 76.43 -20.99
C GLU A 3 2.69 76.49 -22.20
N ASP A 4 3.28 76.54 -23.41
CA ASP A 4 2.64 76.17 -24.67
C ASP A 4 3.53 75.11 -25.33
N LEU A 5 2.93 73.95 -25.64
CA LEU A 5 3.63 72.73 -26.07
C LEU A 5 3.88 72.73 -27.58
N GLU A 6 4.94 72.03 -28.00
CA GLU A 6 5.24 71.75 -29.41
C GLU A 6 4.13 70.87 -30.04
N GLU A 7 3.21 71.46 -30.81
CA GLU A 7 2.43 70.69 -31.77
C GLU A 7 3.33 70.25 -32.93
N GLN A 8 3.86 69.02 -32.82
CA GLN A 8 4.45 68.31 -33.96
C GLN A 8 3.36 67.93 -34.97
N GLY A 9 2.90 68.93 -35.74
CA GLY A 9 2.01 68.73 -36.88
C GLY A 9 2.66 67.83 -37.92
N SER A 10 2.11 66.63 -38.12
CA SER A 10 2.59 65.69 -39.12
C SER A 10 2.42 66.28 -40.54
N LYS A 11 3.54 66.41 -41.28
CA LYS A 11 3.52 66.87 -42.68
C LYS A 11 2.53 66.00 -43.50
N PRO A 12 1.68 66.58 -44.34
CA PRO A 12 0.73 65.82 -45.14
C PRO A 12 1.45 64.86 -46.10
N PHE A 13 0.87 63.68 -46.31
CA PHE A 13 1.39 62.67 -47.23
C PHE A 13 1.20 63.16 -48.69
N ASP A 14 2.18 63.88 -49.23
CA ASP A 14 2.11 64.29 -50.64
C ASP A 14 2.41 63.12 -51.59
N ILE A 15 1.33 62.58 -52.15
CA ILE A 15 1.35 61.46 -53.10
C ILE A 15 2.06 61.86 -54.41
N GLN A 16 2.09 63.14 -54.78
CA GLN A 16 2.69 63.60 -56.04
C GLN A 16 4.22 63.45 -55.99
N ARG A 17 4.87 63.95 -54.91
CA ARG A 17 6.31 63.77 -54.69
C ARG A 17 6.75 62.31 -54.78
N TYR A 18 6.04 61.37 -54.16
CA TYR A 18 6.38 59.95 -54.23
C TYR A 18 6.18 59.35 -55.63
N LEU A 19 5.16 59.79 -56.38
CA LEU A 19 4.93 59.31 -57.75
C LEU A 19 6.05 59.73 -58.71
N ASP A 20 6.61 60.93 -58.56
CA ASP A 20 7.70 61.39 -59.43
C ASP A 20 9.05 60.74 -59.09
N VAL A 21 9.34 60.51 -57.79
CA VAL A 21 10.49 59.69 -57.36
C VAL A 21 10.40 58.28 -57.95
N VAL A 22 9.22 57.65 -57.87
CA VAL A 22 8.97 56.35 -58.51
C VAL A 22 9.19 56.45 -60.02
N ARG A 23 8.55 57.40 -60.71
CA ARG A 23 8.66 57.56 -62.17
C ARG A 23 10.11 57.74 -62.66
N ARG A 24 10.97 58.35 -61.84
CA ARG A 24 12.38 58.62 -62.14
C ARG A 24 13.32 57.46 -61.79
N ARG A 25 13.08 56.71 -60.69
CA ARG A 25 13.97 55.63 -60.20
C ARG A 25 13.46 54.19 -60.34
N HIS A 26 12.21 53.98 -60.77
CA HIS A 26 11.66 52.64 -61.05
C HIS A 26 12.57 51.71 -61.88
N PRO A 27 13.32 52.15 -62.93
CA PRO A 27 14.22 51.22 -63.63
C PRO A 27 15.35 50.68 -62.74
N TYR A 28 15.93 51.49 -61.84
CA TYR A 28 16.96 51.02 -60.91
C TYR A 28 16.39 50.09 -59.84
N PHE A 29 15.21 50.45 -59.29
CA PHE A 29 14.45 49.60 -58.38
C PHE A 29 14.18 48.21 -58.99
N LEU A 30 13.70 48.16 -60.23
CA LEU A 30 13.39 46.91 -60.92
C LEU A 30 14.62 46.10 -61.33
N VAL A 31 15.71 46.74 -61.74
CA VAL A 31 16.96 46.03 -62.03
C VAL A 31 17.51 45.39 -60.75
N ALA A 32 17.53 46.12 -59.64
CA ALA A 32 17.89 45.59 -58.32
C ALA A 32 16.97 44.42 -57.90
N LEU A 33 15.66 44.56 -58.13
CA LEU A 33 14.67 43.52 -57.85
C LEU A 33 14.91 42.26 -58.68
N LEU A 34 15.13 42.40 -59.99
CA LEU A 34 15.43 41.26 -60.87
C LEU A 34 16.75 40.59 -60.46
N VAL A 35 17.80 41.37 -60.17
CA VAL A 35 19.09 40.82 -59.73
C VAL A 35 18.93 40.05 -58.43
N GLY A 36 18.30 40.62 -57.40
CA GLY A 36 18.05 39.96 -56.12
C GLY A 36 17.22 38.68 -56.27
N TRP A 37 16.13 38.74 -57.04
CA TRP A 37 15.29 37.58 -57.33
C TRP A 37 16.04 36.49 -58.10
N SER A 38 16.74 36.85 -59.17
CA SER A 38 17.47 35.91 -60.02
C SER A 38 18.62 35.22 -59.29
N LEU A 39 19.27 35.89 -58.34
CA LEU A 39 20.32 35.33 -57.49
C LEU A 39 19.74 34.26 -56.57
N VAL A 40 18.67 34.56 -55.83
CA VAL A 40 18.03 33.61 -54.91
C VAL A 40 17.39 32.45 -55.67
N TRP A 41 16.73 32.73 -56.80
CA TRP A 41 16.15 31.71 -57.68
C TRP A 41 17.24 30.83 -58.29
N GLY A 42 18.35 31.39 -58.78
CA GLY A 42 19.49 30.65 -59.31
C GLY A 42 20.15 29.73 -58.28
N VAL A 43 20.34 30.21 -57.04
CA VAL A 43 20.85 29.39 -55.92
C VAL A 43 19.94 28.19 -55.64
N SER A 44 18.62 28.32 -55.82
CA SER A 44 17.67 27.19 -55.69
C SER A 44 17.89 26.05 -56.69
N TRP A 45 18.60 26.27 -57.80
CA TRP A 45 18.98 25.21 -58.77
C TRP A 45 20.36 24.60 -58.49
N ILE A 46 21.18 25.23 -57.66
CA ILE A 46 22.53 24.79 -57.30
C ILE A 46 22.51 23.94 -56.02
N LEU A 47 21.54 24.20 -55.13
CA LEU A 47 21.32 23.42 -53.91
C LEU A 47 20.95 21.95 -54.23
N PRO A 48 21.55 20.97 -53.54
CA PRO A 48 21.26 19.56 -53.80
C PRO A 48 19.82 19.21 -53.43
N SER A 49 19.16 18.43 -54.28
CA SER A 49 17.84 17.89 -53.98
C SER A 49 17.88 16.97 -52.76
N SER A 50 16.88 17.12 -51.91
CA SER A 50 16.57 16.20 -50.82
C SER A 50 15.13 15.72 -50.97
N TYR A 51 14.92 14.45 -50.69
CA TYR A 51 13.68 13.72 -50.77
C TYR A 51 13.31 13.26 -49.36
N LYS A 52 12.14 13.65 -48.88
CA LYS A 52 11.61 13.29 -47.56
C LYS A 52 10.62 12.14 -47.73
N SER A 53 10.95 10.96 -47.21
CA SER A 53 10.02 9.83 -47.09
C SER A 53 9.26 9.93 -45.76
N SER A 54 8.06 9.36 -45.71
CA SER A 54 7.13 9.40 -44.58
C SER A 54 6.48 8.04 -44.35
N THR A 55 6.15 7.74 -43.11
CA THR A 55 5.34 6.57 -42.70
C THR A 55 4.44 6.99 -41.54
N LEU A 56 3.19 6.52 -41.54
CA LEU A 56 2.22 6.79 -40.49
C LEU A 56 2.05 5.54 -39.64
N ILE A 57 2.30 5.67 -38.33
CA ILE A 57 2.21 4.58 -37.36
C ILE A 57 1.04 4.90 -36.42
N LEU A 58 0.03 4.03 -36.42
CA LEU A 58 -1.15 4.11 -35.58
C LEU A 58 -0.86 3.45 -34.22
N VAL A 59 -1.35 4.05 -33.14
CA VAL A 59 -1.36 3.45 -31.81
C VAL A 59 -2.69 2.71 -31.63
N GLU A 60 -2.66 1.39 -31.79
CA GLU A 60 -3.83 0.53 -31.70
C GLU A 60 -4.09 0.18 -30.23
N GLN A 61 -5.25 0.57 -29.70
CA GLN A 61 -5.65 0.33 -28.31
C GLN A 61 -5.90 -1.16 -28.02
N PRO A 62 -5.80 -1.61 -26.75
CA PRO A 62 -6.04 -3.01 -26.38
C PRO A 62 -7.43 -3.51 -26.82
N THR A 63 -7.51 -4.72 -27.36
CA THR A 63 -8.77 -5.28 -27.87
C THR A 63 -9.66 -5.93 -26.80
N MET A 64 -9.14 -6.13 -25.58
CA MET A 64 -9.94 -6.69 -24.47
C MET A 64 -10.51 -5.58 -23.58
N PRO A 65 -11.73 -5.73 -23.03
CA PRO A 65 -12.28 -4.77 -22.08
C PRO A 65 -11.44 -4.70 -20.80
N LYS A 66 -11.28 -3.49 -20.26
CA LYS A 66 -10.44 -3.19 -19.08
C LYS A 66 -10.89 -3.94 -17.81
N ASP A 67 -12.15 -4.39 -17.77
CA ASP A 67 -12.74 -5.14 -16.65
C ASP A 67 -12.17 -6.57 -16.53
N TYR A 68 -11.55 -7.11 -17.58
CA TYR A 68 -10.94 -8.45 -17.57
C TYR A 68 -9.44 -8.42 -17.30
N VAL A 69 -8.74 -7.36 -17.72
CA VAL A 69 -7.30 -7.18 -17.52
C VAL A 69 -6.99 -5.72 -17.27
N ILE A 70 -6.44 -5.43 -16.10
CA ILE A 70 -5.88 -4.13 -15.75
C ILE A 70 -4.46 -4.06 -16.34
N SER A 71 -4.12 -2.95 -17.00
CA SER A 71 -2.74 -2.73 -17.48
C SER A 71 -1.80 -2.62 -16.28
N ASN A 72 -0.74 -3.42 -16.27
CA ASN A 72 0.35 -3.31 -15.30
C ASN A 72 1.43 -2.29 -15.73
N ILE A 73 1.28 -1.69 -16.91
CA ILE A 73 2.12 -0.60 -17.44
C ILE A 73 1.32 0.71 -17.35
N ASN A 74 1.87 1.72 -16.66
CA ASN A 74 1.21 3.01 -16.38
C ASN A 74 1.99 4.23 -16.94
N ASP A 75 2.95 4.02 -17.84
CA ASP A 75 3.74 5.10 -18.45
C ASP A 75 2.87 5.96 -19.39
N ASP A 76 3.08 7.28 -19.39
CA ASP A 76 2.51 8.12 -20.44
C ASP A 76 3.15 7.80 -21.79
N LEU A 77 2.29 7.71 -22.81
CA LEU A 77 2.69 7.37 -24.18
C LEU A 77 3.67 8.39 -24.76
N GLN A 78 3.60 9.66 -24.36
CA GLN A 78 4.54 10.69 -24.80
C GLN A 78 5.96 10.47 -24.26
N ASP A 79 6.10 10.31 -22.95
CA ASP A 79 7.39 10.04 -22.30
C ASP A 79 8.00 8.73 -22.82
N ARG A 80 7.15 7.72 -23.02
CA ARG A 80 7.53 6.43 -23.57
C ARG A 80 8.00 6.52 -25.02
N LEU A 81 7.30 7.28 -25.89
CA LEU A 81 7.76 7.56 -27.26
C LEU A 81 9.06 8.37 -27.27
N GLN A 82 9.25 9.30 -26.34
CA GLN A 82 10.49 10.07 -26.19
C GLN A 82 11.67 9.18 -25.79
N ASN A 83 11.47 8.25 -24.85
CA ASN A 83 12.50 7.29 -24.42
C ASN A 83 12.87 6.31 -25.54
N ILE A 84 11.88 5.73 -26.23
CA ILE A 84 12.10 4.88 -27.41
C ILE A 84 12.85 5.65 -28.51
N SER A 85 12.48 6.91 -28.75
CA SER A 85 13.18 7.78 -29.71
C SER A 85 14.64 8.01 -29.32
N GLN A 86 14.95 8.28 -28.06
CA GLN A 86 16.34 8.44 -27.60
C GLN A 86 17.16 7.14 -27.78
N GLN A 87 16.54 5.98 -27.52
CA GLN A 87 17.18 4.67 -27.68
C GLN A 87 17.44 4.32 -29.16
N ILE A 88 16.48 4.56 -30.05
CA ILE A 88 16.62 4.32 -31.50
C ILE A 88 17.58 5.33 -32.14
N LEU A 89 17.56 6.59 -31.71
CA LEU A 89 18.50 7.62 -32.15
C LEU A 89 19.88 7.54 -31.46
N SER A 90 20.13 6.50 -30.66
CA SER A 90 21.43 6.26 -30.04
C SER A 90 22.52 5.99 -31.09
N ARG A 91 23.77 6.29 -30.73
CA ARG A 91 24.94 6.15 -31.63
C ARG A 91 25.03 4.74 -32.22
N THR A 92 24.90 3.72 -31.38
CA THR A 92 25.02 2.31 -31.77
C THR A 92 23.92 1.86 -32.72
N ARG A 93 22.65 2.23 -32.44
CA ARG A 93 21.51 1.89 -33.31
C ARG A 93 21.63 2.58 -34.67
N LEU A 94 21.96 3.88 -34.71
CA LEU A 94 22.11 4.61 -35.96
C LEU A 94 23.32 4.16 -36.79
N LEU A 95 24.47 3.85 -36.17
CA LEU A 95 25.62 3.28 -36.89
C LEU A 95 25.27 1.95 -37.58
N ASN A 96 24.54 1.06 -36.91
CA ASN A 96 24.11 -0.20 -37.53
C ASN A 96 23.26 0.01 -38.79
N ILE A 97 22.38 1.04 -38.82
CA ILE A 97 21.59 1.39 -40.01
C ILE A 97 22.49 2.00 -41.10
N ILE A 98 23.38 2.93 -40.70
CA ILE A 98 24.34 3.60 -41.59
C ILE A 98 25.22 2.58 -42.32
N ASP A 99 25.79 1.62 -41.60
CA ASP A 99 26.71 0.64 -42.16
C ASP A 99 25.96 -0.42 -42.97
N ARG A 100 24.79 -0.90 -42.51
CA ARG A 100 23.96 -1.88 -43.25
C ARG A 100 23.45 -1.33 -44.59
N LEU A 101 23.09 -0.04 -44.66
CA LEU A 101 22.62 0.62 -45.88
C LEU A 101 23.71 1.42 -46.61
N ASN A 102 24.98 1.32 -46.18
CA ASN A 102 26.14 2.02 -46.75
C ASN A 102 25.95 3.54 -46.91
N LEU A 103 25.28 4.17 -45.94
CA LEU A 103 24.92 5.59 -45.97
C LEU A 103 26.16 6.49 -45.92
N TYR A 104 26.06 7.65 -46.57
CA TYR A 104 27.08 8.71 -46.60
C TYR A 104 28.45 8.32 -47.20
N SER A 105 28.51 7.23 -47.97
CA SER A 105 29.72 6.68 -48.60
C SER A 105 30.29 7.50 -49.78
N GLY A 106 29.48 8.32 -50.46
CA GLY A 106 29.86 9.06 -51.67
C GLY A 106 30.49 10.45 -51.47
N GLY A 107 31.12 10.73 -50.33
CA GLY A 107 31.74 12.03 -50.03
C GLY A 107 33.18 12.16 -50.55
N ARG A 108 33.60 13.35 -50.98
CA ARG A 108 35.03 13.64 -51.29
C ARG A 108 35.94 13.54 -50.06
N THR A 109 35.39 13.75 -48.88
CA THR A 109 36.03 13.56 -47.58
C THR A 109 35.25 12.47 -46.83
N PRO A 110 35.91 11.41 -46.32
CA PRO A 110 35.23 10.42 -45.49
C PRO A 110 34.80 11.05 -44.17
N LEU A 111 33.51 10.96 -43.85
CA LEU A 111 32.94 11.40 -42.58
C LEU A 111 33.32 10.42 -41.46
N THR A 112 33.66 10.96 -40.30
CA THR A 112 33.84 10.15 -39.07
C THR A 112 32.51 9.50 -38.66
N PRO A 113 32.52 8.39 -37.89
CA PRO A 113 31.30 7.73 -37.42
C PRO A 113 30.34 8.68 -36.69
N ASP A 114 30.88 9.61 -35.89
CA ASP A 114 30.10 10.53 -35.08
C ASP A 114 29.45 11.65 -35.92
N GLU A 115 30.14 12.12 -36.97
CA GLU A 115 29.56 13.04 -37.95
C GLU A 115 28.45 12.37 -38.77
N LYS A 116 28.62 11.10 -39.17
CA LYS A 116 27.56 10.34 -39.86
C LYS A 116 26.31 10.22 -38.98
N VAL A 117 26.46 9.86 -37.70
CA VAL A 117 25.36 9.78 -36.73
C VAL A 117 24.72 11.15 -36.48
N GLY A 118 25.54 12.19 -36.25
CA GLY A 118 25.06 13.55 -36.02
C GLY A 118 24.32 14.13 -37.22
N ARG A 119 24.67 13.71 -38.44
CA ARG A 119 23.93 14.01 -39.67
C ARG A 119 22.62 13.23 -39.74
N MET A 120 22.66 11.91 -39.54
CA MET A 120 21.45 11.07 -39.57
C MET A 120 20.39 11.53 -38.57
N ARG A 121 20.79 11.96 -37.36
CA ARG A 121 19.87 12.55 -36.38
C ARG A 121 19.18 13.84 -36.85
N LYS A 122 19.84 14.65 -37.68
CA LYS A 122 19.26 15.87 -38.27
C LYS A 122 18.39 15.57 -39.50
N ASP A 123 18.66 14.45 -40.17
CA ASP A 123 17.91 13.98 -41.33
C ASP A 123 16.61 13.25 -40.91
N ILE A 124 16.45 12.86 -39.63
CA ILE A 124 15.25 12.24 -39.02
C ILE A 124 14.37 13.29 -38.34
N GLU A 125 13.07 13.19 -38.52
CA GLU A 125 12.05 14.04 -37.88
C GLU A 125 10.86 13.15 -37.44
N ILE A 126 10.32 13.41 -36.24
CA ILE A 126 9.20 12.64 -35.66
C ILE A 126 8.11 13.63 -35.26
N GLU A 127 6.89 13.40 -35.75
CA GLU A 127 5.74 14.29 -35.54
C GLU A 127 4.58 13.51 -34.90
N LEU A 128 4.12 13.97 -33.74
CA LEU A 128 3.05 13.33 -32.97
C LEU A 128 1.68 13.82 -33.46
N VAL A 129 0.78 12.90 -33.80
CA VAL A 129 -0.60 13.19 -34.20
C VAL A 129 -1.50 13.03 -32.98
N ARG A 130 -2.20 14.11 -32.62
CA ARG A 130 -3.10 14.15 -31.46
C ARG A 130 -4.56 14.30 -31.86
N ASP A 131 -5.45 13.75 -31.04
CA ASP A 131 -6.89 13.99 -31.13
C ASP A 131 -7.30 15.33 -30.46
N PRO A 132 -8.58 15.76 -30.58
CA PRO A 132 -9.08 16.95 -29.89
C PRO A 132 -9.04 16.88 -28.35
N GLN A 133 -8.88 15.69 -27.79
CA GLN A 133 -8.71 15.42 -26.36
C GLN A 133 -7.23 15.44 -25.94
N ASN A 134 -6.32 15.84 -26.85
CA ASN A 134 -4.86 15.92 -26.67
C ASN A 134 -4.15 14.57 -26.49
N THR A 135 -4.82 13.44 -26.74
CA THR A 135 -4.23 12.10 -26.69
C THR A 135 -3.49 11.76 -28.00
N ILE A 136 -2.37 11.05 -27.91
CA ILE A 136 -1.59 10.65 -29.09
C ILE A 136 -2.25 9.42 -29.71
N THR A 137 -2.75 9.55 -30.94
CA THR A 137 -3.42 8.46 -31.66
C THR A 137 -2.53 7.85 -32.75
N ALA A 138 -1.63 8.64 -33.32
CA ALA A 138 -0.65 8.19 -34.29
C ALA A 138 0.62 9.05 -34.24
N PHE A 139 1.67 8.64 -34.96
CA PHE A 139 2.84 9.46 -35.19
C PHE A 139 3.43 9.21 -36.58
N ASN A 140 4.01 10.26 -37.16
CA ASN A 140 4.75 10.18 -38.41
C ASN A 140 6.24 10.09 -38.12
N ILE A 141 6.94 9.17 -38.78
CA ILE A 141 8.40 9.20 -38.90
C ILE A 141 8.75 9.68 -40.29
N TYR A 142 9.70 10.61 -40.36
CA TYR A 142 10.26 11.08 -41.61
C TYR A 142 11.77 10.90 -41.64
N TYR A 143 12.29 10.62 -42.84
CA TYR A 143 13.72 10.67 -43.11
C TYR A 143 14.01 11.36 -44.45
N SER A 144 15.04 12.21 -44.46
CA SER A 144 15.44 13.01 -45.62
C SER A 144 16.76 12.52 -46.22
N ALA A 145 16.75 12.12 -47.49
CA ALA A 145 17.95 11.65 -48.19
C ALA A 145 18.09 12.29 -49.58
N ARG A 146 19.26 12.14 -50.22
CA ARG A 146 19.49 12.60 -51.61
C ARG A 146 18.90 11.67 -52.67
N ASP A 147 18.70 10.40 -52.31
CA ASP A 147 18.12 9.36 -53.16
C ASP A 147 16.75 8.98 -52.57
N PRO A 148 15.66 8.99 -53.37
CA PRO A 148 14.33 8.65 -52.88
C PRO A 148 14.22 7.19 -52.38
N ASN A 149 15.01 6.27 -52.93
CA ASN A 149 15.03 4.87 -52.50
C ASN A 149 15.70 4.73 -51.12
N ILE A 150 16.81 5.44 -50.90
CA ILE A 150 17.46 5.49 -49.58
C ILE A 150 16.52 6.15 -48.56
N ALA A 151 15.81 7.22 -48.95
CA ALA A 151 14.81 7.85 -48.10
C ALA A 151 13.76 6.84 -47.62
N GLN A 152 13.22 6.05 -48.55
CA GLN A 152 12.22 5.02 -48.26
C GLN A 152 12.77 3.87 -47.38
N GLN A 153 13.95 3.34 -47.72
CA GLN A 153 14.56 2.21 -47.01
C GLN A 153 14.90 2.56 -45.55
N VAL A 154 15.50 3.73 -45.31
CA VAL A 154 15.83 4.16 -43.94
C VAL A 154 14.56 4.43 -43.12
N THR A 155 13.54 5.07 -43.71
CA THR A 155 12.23 5.23 -43.04
C THR A 155 11.64 3.87 -42.64
N GLY A 156 11.72 2.86 -43.51
CA GLY A 156 11.24 1.50 -43.20
C GLY A 156 12.01 0.79 -42.09
N GLU A 157 13.34 0.87 -42.10
CA GLU A 157 14.17 0.32 -41.03
C GLU A 157 13.91 1.03 -39.69
N LEU A 158 13.73 2.36 -39.70
CA LEU A 158 13.32 3.12 -38.51
C LEU A 158 11.93 2.68 -38.02
N THR A 159 10.93 2.55 -38.89
CA THR A 159 9.58 2.06 -38.52
C THR A 159 9.64 0.69 -37.84
N ASN A 160 10.39 -0.24 -38.43
CA ASN A 160 10.54 -1.59 -37.87
C ASN A 160 11.22 -1.56 -36.50
N LEU A 161 12.22 -0.69 -36.31
CA LEU A 161 12.85 -0.46 -35.00
C LEU A 161 11.85 0.12 -33.99
N PHE A 162 11.05 1.12 -34.36
CA PHE A 162 10.03 1.69 -33.46
C PHE A 162 8.98 0.66 -33.03
N ILE A 163 8.50 -0.18 -33.95
CA ILE A 163 7.50 -1.22 -33.64
C ILE A 163 8.10 -2.33 -32.77
N SER A 164 9.31 -2.81 -33.10
CA SER A 164 9.96 -3.90 -32.36
C SER A 164 10.48 -3.49 -30.98
N GLU A 165 11.10 -2.31 -30.86
CA GLU A 165 11.54 -1.75 -29.57
C GLU A 165 10.33 -1.43 -28.67
N ASN A 166 9.23 -0.91 -29.25
CA ASN A 166 7.96 -0.73 -28.53
C ASN A 166 7.45 -2.05 -27.92
N LEU A 167 7.42 -3.13 -28.70
CA LEU A 167 6.96 -4.44 -28.24
C LEU A 167 7.88 -5.02 -27.16
N ALA A 168 9.20 -4.98 -27.39
CA ALA A 168 10.20 -5.50 -26.47
C ALA A 168 10.14 -4.77 -25.12
N VAL A 169 10.06 -3.44 -25.11
CA VAL A 169 9.95 -2.64 -23.88
C VAL A 169 8.68 -2.95 -23.11
N ARG A 170 7.49 -3.05 -23.75
CA ARG A 170 6.24 -3.38 -23.03
C ARG A 170 6.27 -4.80 -22.47
N GLN A 171 6.74 -5.77 -23.25
CA GLN A 171 6.86 -7.15 -22.78
C GLN A 171 7.80 -7.21 -21.56
N GLN A 172 8.98 -6.61 -21.64
CA GLN A 172 9.94 -6.58 -20.54
C GLN A 172 9.36 -5.88 -19.30
N GLN A 173 8.74 -4.70 -19.44
CA GLN A 173 8.11 -3.98 -18.33
C GLN A 173 7.04 -4.84 -17.64
N SER A 174 6.19 -5.52 -18.40
CA SER A 174 5.14 -6.39 -17.85
C SER A 174 5.73 -7.61 -17.14
N GLU A 175 6.76 -8.24 -17.71
CA GLU A 175 7.49 -9.37 -17.09
C GLU A 175 8.22 -8.95 -15.81
N ASP A 176 8.84 -7.77 -15.80
CA ASP A 176 9.53 -7.19 -14.64
C ASP A 176 8.54 -6.86 -13.51
N THR A 177 7.36 -6.29 -13.82
CA THR A 177 6.30 -6.04 -12.83
C THR A 177 5.74 -7.35 -12.25
N THR A 178 5.50 -8.36 -13.09
CA THR A 178 5.05 -9.68 -12.63
C THR A 178 6.10 -10.36 -11.74
N ARG A 179 7.39 -10.25 -12.08
CA ARG A 179 8.49 -10.77 -11.24
C ARG A 179 8.56 -10.06 -9.89
N PHE A 180 8.46 -8.73 -9.85
CA PHE A 180 8.39 -7.97 -8.61
C PHE A 180 7.22 -8.42 -7.72
N LEU A 181 6.03 -8.59 -8.29
CA LEU A 181 4.86 -9.06 -7.53
C LEU A 181 5.03 -10.50 -7.00
N ALA A 182 5.67 -11.39 -7.77
CA ALA A 182 5.98 -12.74 -7.31
C ALA A 182 7.00 -12.74 -6.15
N GLU A 183 8.02 -11.88 -6.20
CA GLU A 183 8.98 -11.70 -5.10
C GLU A 183 8.31 -11.12 -3.83
N GLN A 184 7.42 -10.14 -3.97
CA GLN A 184 6.63 -9.61 -2.85
C GLN A 184 5.67 -10.65 -2.28
N LEU A 185 5.03 -11.47 -3.12
CA LEU A 185 4.11 -12.53 -2.72
C LEU A 185 4.83 -13.61 -1.89
N GLU A 186 6.05 -13.99 -2.27
CA GLU A 186 6.84 -14.97 -1.51
C GLU A 186 7.31 -14.40 -0.17
N SER A 187 7.68 -13.11 -0.10
CA SER A 187 7.95 -12.42 1.16
C SER A 187 6.71 -12.36 2.07
N ALA A 188 5.53 -12.04 1.51
CA ALA A 188 4.27 -12.04 2.25
C ALA A 188 3.88 -13.44 2.74
N ARG A 189 4.16 -14.49 1.95
CA ARG A 189 3.98 -15.88 2.33
C ARG A 189 4.86 -16.28 3.51
N GLN A 190 6.12 -15.88 3.52
CA GLN A 190 7.04 -16.11 4.63
C GLN A 190 6.56 -15.39 5.90
N SER A 191 6.20 -14.11 5.80
CA SER A 191 5.61 -13.35 6.91
C SER A 191 4.34 -14.01 7.47
N LEU A 192 3.44 -14.50 6.61
CA LEU A 192 2.24 -15.21 7.05
C LEU A 192 2.58 -16.51 7.80
N ALA A 193 3.55 -17.28 7.30
CA ALA A 193 4.01 -18.51 7.96
C ALA A 193 4.68 -18.22 9.31
N GLU A 194 5.40 -17.11 9.46
CA GLU A 194 5.96 -16.68 10.75
C GLU A 194 4.87 -16.30 11.77
N GLN A 195 3.81 -15.60 11.36
CA GLN A 195 2.71 -15.26 12.28
C GLN A 195 1.94 -16.52 12.71
N ASP A 196 1.69 -17.46 11.78
CA ASP A 196 1.09 -18.76 12.09
C ASP A 196 2.00 -19.62 13.00
N ALA A 197 3.32 -19.53 12.86
CA ALA A 197 4.26 -20.15 13.79
C ALA A 197 4.15 -19.54 15.20
N LYS A 198 4.16 -18.20 15.33
CA LYS A 198 4.01 -17.51 16.62
C LYS A 198 2.69 -17.83 17.31
N ILE A 199 1.57 -17.89 16.57
CA ILE A 199 0.26 -18.28 17.12
C ILE A 199 0.29 -19.72 17.64
N ARG A 200 0.94 -20.65 16.92
CA ARG A 200 1.09 -22.05 17.36
C ARG A 200 1.99 -22.18 18.59
N GLU A 201 3.11 -21.48 18.61
CA GLU A 201 4.03 -21.44 19.76
C GLU A 201 3.34 -20.86 21.00
N PHE A 202 2.64 -19.74 20.85
CA PHE A 202 1.86 -19.12 21.92
C PHE A 202 0.79 -20.07 22.48
N LYS A 203 -0.01 -20.72 21.61
CA LYS A 203 -1.01 -21.72 22.02
C LYS A 203 -0.41 -22.97 22.65
N GLY A 204 0.81 -23.34 22.27
CA GLY A 204 1.56 -24.46 22.86
C GLY A 204 2.17 -24.13 24.22
N GLY A 205 2.52 -22.86 24.46
CA GLY A 205 3.03 -22.39 25.75
C GLY A 205 1.95 -22.19 26.82
N HIS A 206 0.75 -21.72 26.43
CA HIS A 206 -0.33 -21.33 27.35
C HIS A 206 -1.43 -22.41 27.46
N VAL A 207 -1.06 -23.69 27.48
CA VAL A 207 -2.01 -24.80 27.57
C VAL A 207 -2.63 -24.86 28.96
N GLY A 208 -3.93 -24.56 29.03
CA GLY A 208 -4.70 -24.39 30.27
C GLY A 208 -5.30 -23.00 30.39
N ASP A 209 -4.71 -21.99 29.76
CA ASP A 209 -4.96 -20.58 30.06
C ASP A 209 -5.48 -19.81 28.82
N LEU A 210 -5.92 -20.56 27.80
CA LEU A 210 -6.54 -20.04 26.58
C LEU A 210 -8.03 -19.74 26.80
N PRO A 211 -8.59 -18.68 26.17
CA PRO A 211 -10.02 -18.34 26.28
C PRO A 211 -10.98 -19.47 25.89
N THR A 212 -10.58 -20.33 24.95
CA THR A 212 -11.35 -21.52 24.54
C THR A 212 -11.48 -22.57 25.63
N GLN A 213 -10.69 -22.49 26.70
CA GLN A 213 -10.67 -23.43 27.83
C GLN A 213 -11.32 -22.85 29.09
N GLN A 214 -11.63 -21.55 29.13
CA GLN A 214 -12.27 -20.85 30.25
C GLN A 214 -13.50 -21.59 30.80
N ALA A 215 -14.42 -22.00 29.92
CA ALA A 215 -15.63 -22.73 30.31
C ALA A 215 -15.32 -24.06 31.02
N SER A 216 -14.27 -24.77 30.58
CA SER A 216 -13.80 -26.00 31.22
C SER A 216 -13.16 -25.72 32.58
N ASN A 217 -12.33 -24.67 32.67
CA ASN A 217 -11.68 -24.25 33.92
C ASN A 217 -12.72 -23.84 34.97
N LEU A 218 -13.73 -23.06 34.60
CA LEU A 218 -14.83 -22.66 35.49
C LEU A 218 -15.65 -23.88 35.96
N GLN A 219 -15.91 -24.86 35.09
CA GLN A 219 -16.59 -26.09 35.46
C GLN A 219 -15.77 -26.95 36.44
N ILE A 220 -14.45 -27.06 36.22
CA ILE A 220 -13.54 -27.76 37.14
C ILE A 220 -13.46 -27.02 38.48
N LEU A 221 -13.36 -25.69 38.46
CA LEU A 221 -13.34 -24.85 39.66
C LEU A 221 -14.60 -25.06 40.51
N ALA A 222 -15.78 -25.02 39.90
CA ALA A 222 -17.05 -25.27 40.58
C ALA A 222 -17.12 -26.69 41.19
N GLY A 223 -16.60 -27.69 40.47
CA GLY A 223 -16.47 -29.06 40.98
C GLY A 223 -15.54 -29.17 42.20
N LEU A 224 -14.38 -28.52 42.14
CA LEU A 224 -13.41 -28.46 43.26
C LEU A 224 -13.97 -27.71 44.46
N GLN A 225 -14.70 -26.61 44.26
CA GLN A 225 -15.39 -25.87 45.32
C GLN A 225 -16.46 -26.71 46.02
N SER A 226 -17.24 -27.48 45.24
CA SER A 226 -18.22 -28.42 45.78
C SER A 226 -17.58 -29.55 46.61
N GLN A 227 -16.47 -30.12 46.11
CA GLN A 227 -15.67 -31.10 46.87
C GLN A 227 -15.10 -30.50 48.15
N LEU A 228 -14.56 -29.27 48.10
CA LEU A 228 -14.03 -28.57 49.28
C LEU A 228 -15.12 -28.40 50.34
N GLN A 229 -16.31 -27.94 49.96
CA GLN A 229 -17.43 -27.78 50.90
C GLN A 229 -17.83 -29.12 51.53
N SER A 230 -17.79 -30.22 50.77
CA SER A 230 -18.10 -31.56 51.30
C SER A 230 -17.04 -32.04 52.31
N GLU A 231 -15.76 -31.83 52.03
CA GLU A 231 -14.66 -32.18 52.93
C GLU A 231 -14.65 -31.31 54.20
N ASP A 232 -14.94 -30.02 54.10
CA ASP A 232 -15.00 -29.10 55.26
C ASP A 232 -16.19 -29.42 56.18
N ASN A 233 -17.33 -29.85 55.60
CA ASN A 233 -18.48 -30.37 56.34
C ASN A 233 -18.15 -31.71 57.04
N ALA A 234 -17.43 -32.61 56.37
CA ALA A 234 -17.00 -33.89 56.93
C ALA A 234 -15.99 -33.68 58.07
N LEU A 235 -15.01 -32.80 57.87
CA LEU A 235 -14.05 -32.37 58.90
C LEU A 235 -14.76 -31.81 60.14
N THR A 236 -15.71 -30.90 59.94
CA THR A 236 -16.51 -30.31 61.02
C THR A 236 -17.26 -31.39 61.82
N THR A 237 -17.86 -32.36 61.11
CA THR A 237 -18.58 -33.49 61.73
C THR A 237 -17.63 -34.39 62.52
N ALA A 238 -16.47 -34.73 61.94
CA ALA A 238 -15.45 -35.54 62.62
C ALA A 238 -14.89 -34.84 63.85
N GLN A 239 -14.65 -33.51 63.79
CA GLN A 239 -14.23 -32.71 64.95
C GLN A 239 -15.30 -32.67 66.06
N GLN A 240 -16.59 -32.58 65.72
CA GLN A 240 -17.68 -32.68 66.70
C GLN A 240 -17.70 -34.06 67.37
N GLN A 241 -17.55 -35.14 66.59
CA GLN A 241 -17.43 -36.51 67.12
C GLN A 241 -16.22 -36.66 68.06
N ARG A 242 -15.07 -36.06 67.73
CA ARG A 242 -13.89 -36.03 68.62
C ARG A 242 -14.21 -35.43 69.98
N VAL A 243 -14.88 -34.28 69.99
CA VAL A 243 -15.28 -33.59 71.24
C VAL A 243 -16.26 -34.45 72.03
N TYR A 244 -17.23 -35.08 71.37
CA TYR A 244 -18.17 -36.01 72.01
C TYR A 244 -17.48 -37.25 72.62
N LEU A 245 -16.54 -37.87 71.91
CA LEU A 245 -15.76 -38.99 72.43
C LEU A 245 -14.86 -38.56 73.61
N GLN A 246 -14.29 -37.34 73.56
CA GLN A 246 -13.53 -36.78 74.66
C GLN A 246 -14.38 -36.49 75.91
N THR A 247 -15.60 -35.98 75.77
CA THR A 247 -16.50 -35.77 76.92
C THR A 247 -16.94 -37.09 77.54
N LEU A 248 -17.28 -38.10 76.73
CA LEU A 248 -17.56 -39.46 77.23
C LEU A 248 -16.38 -40.06 77.99
N ILE A 249 -15.17 -40.01 77.44
CA ILE A 249 -13.94 -40.50 78.11
C ILE A 249 -13.69 -39.78 79.44
N ASN A 250 -13.93 -38.47 79.50
CA ASN A 250 -13.76 -37.70 80.73
C ASN A 250 -14.84 -38.02 81.78
N GLN A 251 -16.10 -38.22 81.38
CA GLN A 251 -17.17 -38.68 82.29
C GLN A 251 -16.86 -40.08 82.84
N TYR A 252 -16.38 -40.99 82.00
CA TYR A 252 -16.01 -42.34 82.43
C TYR A 252 -14.83 -42.32 83.41
N ARG A 253 -13.85 -41.43 83.19
CA ARG A 253 -12.74 -41.19 84.12
C ARG A 253 -13.22 -40.59 85.45
N THR A 254 -14.14 -39.63 85.48
CA THR A 254 -14.63 -39.06 86.75
C THR A 254 -15.46 -40.07 87.55
N LEU A 255 -16.24 -40.93 86.89
CA LEU A 255 -16.97 -42.02 87.54
C LEU A 255 -16.04 -43.04 88.22
N GLN A 256 -14.89 -43.35 87.61
CA GLN A 256 -13.85 -44.21 88.21
C GLN A 256 -12.99 -43.48 89.26
N GLY A 257 -12.76 -42.17 89.07
CA GLY A 257 -11.98 -41.35 90.01
C GLY A 257 -12.64 -41.21 91.39
N SER A 258 -13.98 -41.26 91.45
CA SER A 258 -14.73 -41.26 92.71
C SER A 258 -14.68 -42.59 93.49
N SER A 259 -13.95 -43.61 93.02
CA SER A 259 -13.90 -44.94 93.64
C SER A 259 -12.80 -45.15 94.69
N ARG A 260 -12.12 -44.09 95.18
CA ARG A 260 -11.09 -44.21 96.23
C ARG A 260 -11.17 -43.08 97.28
N THR A 261 -11.73 -43.39 98.45
CA THR A 261 -11.35 -42.78 99.74
C THR A 261 -10.68 -43.85 100.62
N ALA A 262 -9.86 -43.43 101.58
CA ALA A 262 -8.81 -44.27 102.17
C ALA A 262 -9.26 -45.35 103.19
N ASP A 263 -10.56 -45.53 103.41
CA ASP A 263 -11.10 -46.56 104.33
C ASP A 263 -11.94 -47.58 103.54
N GLY A 264 -11.58 -48.87 103.66
CA GLY A 264 -12.07 -49.97 102.82
C GLY A 264 -13.51 -50.42 103.03
N ALA A 265 -14.48 -49.53 102.88
CA ALA A 265 -15.91 -49.85 102.84
C ALA A 265 -16.43 -49.97 101.38
N PRO A 266 -17.21 -51.00 101.03
CA PRO A 266 -17.68 -51.22 99.64
C PRO A 266 -18.88 -50.32 99.27
N THR A 267 -18.61 -49.19 98.63
CA THR A 267 -19.59 -48.17 98.22
C THR A 267 -20.26 -48.43 96.86
N GLY A 268 -20.77 -49.66 96.65
CA GLY A 268 -21.69 -49.97 95.55
C GLY A 268 -23.15 -49.61 95.85
N LEU A 269 -23.57 -49.72 97.12
CA LEU A 269 -24.97 -49.48 97.52
C LEU A 269 -25.44 -48.04 97.26
N PRO A 270 -24.74 -46.97 97.69
CA PRO A 270 -25.29 -45.60 97.61
C PRO A 270 -25.58 -45.12 96.19
N ALA A 271 -24.77 -45.56 95.20
CA ALA A 271 -25.00 -45.23 93.80
C ALA A 271 -26.20 -45.97 93.21
N ILE A 272 -26.33 -47.27 93.53
CA ILE A 272 -27.49 -48.08 93.13
C ILE A 272 -28.76 -47.55 93.82
N ASP A 273 -28.71 -47.25 95.12
CA ASP A 273 -29.82 -46.65 95.88
C ASP A 273 -30.27 -45.33 95.26
N HIS A 274 -29.34 -44.42 94.92
CA HIS A 274 -29.68 -43.12 94.29
C HIS A 274 -30.25 -43.27 92.86
N GLU A 275 -29.78 -44.23 92.06
CA GLU A 275 -30.34 -44.50 90.73
C GLU A 275 -31.75 -45.12 90.84
N LEU A 276 -31.94 -46.02 91.81
CA LEU A 276 -33.21 -46.66 92.12
C LEU A 276 -34.23 -45.65 92.66
N GLU A 277 -33.80 -44.68 93.48
CA GLU A 277 -34.61 -43.55 93.97
C GLU A 277 -35.00 -42.59 92.83
N LYS A 278 -34.07 -42.27 91.92
CA LYS A 278 -34.35 -41.48 90.71
C LYS A 278 -35.35 -42.18 89.78
N LEU A 279 -35.19 -43.48 89.53
CA LEU A 279 -36.13 -44.27 88.72
C LEU A 279 -37.51 -44.36 89.40
N LYS A 280 -37.57 -44.52 90.73
CA LYS A 280 -38.83 -44.49 91.48
C LYS A 280 -39.52 -43.12 91.43
N ALA A 281 -38.75 -42.02 91.50
CA ALA A 281 -39.29 -40.67 91.33
C ALA A 281 -39.85 -40.43 89.91
N GLN A 282 -39.14 -40.89 88.87
CA GLN A 282 -39.63 -40.85 87.48
C GLN A 282 -40.88 -41.73 87.28
N LEU A 283 -40.96 -42.89 87.93
CA LEU A 283 -42.18 -43.71 87.91
C LEU A 283 -43.34 -42.98 88.59
N ALA A 284 -43.11 -42.36 89.75
CA ALA A 284 -44.14 -41.61 90.47
C ALA A 284 -44.70 -40.47 89.60
N ASP A 285 -43.83 -39.67 88.96
CA ASP A 285 -44.20 -38.59 88.05
C ASP A 285 -45.02 -39.08 86.84
N LEU A 286 -44.52 -40.08 86.10
CA LEU A 286 -45.26 -40.67 84.98
C LEU A 286 -46.58 -41.33 85.42
N SER A 287 -46.62 -41.98 86.58
CA SER A 287 -47.83 -42.66 87.09
C SER A 287 -48.94 -41.69 87.51
N SER A 288 -48.62 -40.42 87.74
CA SER A 288 -49.62 -39.38 87.99
C SER A 288 -50.31 -38.87 86.71
N HIS A 289 -49.71 -39.12 85.54
CA HIS A 289 -50.21 -38.66 84.23
C HIS A 289 -50.64 -39.80 83.29
N TYR A 290 -50.12 -41.01 83.46
CA TYR A 290 -50.35 -42.15 82.56
C TYR A 290 -50.73 -43.44 83.32
N THR A 291 -51.57 -44.26 82.70
CA THR A 291 -52.01 -45.56 83.26
C THR A 291 -50.97 -46.66 83.09
N ASP A 292 -51.03 -47.68 83.95
CA ASP A 292 -50.11 -48.84 84.03
C ASP A 292 -49.87 -49.64 82.73
N GLN A 293 -50.65 -49.40 81.68
CA GLN A 293 -50.48 -50.03 80.37
C GLN A 293 -49.53 -49.26 79.44
N TYR A 294 -49.13 -48.03 79.78
CA TYR A 294 -48.27 -47.20 78.96
C TYR A 294 -46.87 -47.83 78.77
N PRO A 295 -46.31 -47.86 77.54
CA PRO A 295 -45.04 -48.56 77.26
C PRO A 295 -43.89 -48.11 78.17
N ASP A 296 -43.76 -46.81 78.42
CA ASP A 296 -42.65 -46.27 79.19
C ASP A 296 -42.75 -46.57 80.68
N ILE A 297 -43.98 -46.65 81.24
CA ILE A 297 -44.19 -47.14 82.62
C ILE A 297 -43.78 -48.61 82.73
N ARG A 298 -44.08 -49.44 81.72
CA ARG A 298 -43.64 -50.85 81.69
C ARG A 298 -42.12 -50.95 81.60
N ASN A 299 -41.48 -50.15 80.74
CA ASN A 299 -40.03 -50.09 80.61
C ASN A 299 -39.38 -49.65 81.93
N LEU A 300 -39.91 -48.61 82.61
CA LEU A 300 -39.42 -48.17 83.90
C LEU A 300 -39.58 -49.22 85.00
N LYS A 301 -40.73 -49.91 85.08
CA LYS A 301 -40.94 -51.01 86.04
C LYS A 301 -39.94 -52.15 85.83
N VAL A 302 -39.64 -52.49 84.57
CA VAL A 302 -38.60 -53.50 84.24
C VAL A 302 -37.20 -53.02 84.63
N GLN A 303 -36.87 -51.75 84.42
CA GLN A 303 -35.60 -51.16 84.84
C GLN A 303 -35.46 -51.15 86.38
N ILE A 304 -36.47 -50.69 87.11
CA ILE A 304 -36.49 -50.71 88.59
C ILE A 304 -36.30 -52.13 89.11
N ALA A 305 -37.08 -53.11 88.61
CA ALA A 305 -36.95 -54.51 89.05
C ALA A 305 -35.56 -55.11 88.77
N LYS A 306 -34.91 -54.69 87.67
CA LYS A 306 -33.54 -55.10 87.33
C LYS A 306 -32.50 -54.45 88.27
N THR A 307 -32.68 -53.18 88.63
CA THR A 307 -31.80 -52.43 89.53
C THR A 307 -31.98 -52.87 91.00
N GLU A 308 -33.21 -53.13 91.43
CA GLU A 308 -33.52 -53.76 92.73
C GLU A 308 -32.86 -55.13 92.85
N LYS A 309 -32.95 -55.98 91.82
CA LYS A 309 -32.27 -57.28 91.82
C LYS A 309 -30.74 -57.14 91.93
N MET A 310 -30.14 -56.20 91.20
CA MET A 310 -28.70 -55.92 91.30
C MET A 310 -28.27 -55.46 92.70
N ARG A 311 -29.10 -54.67 93.37
CA ARG A 311 -28.90 -54.25 94.76
C ARG A 311 -28.90 -55.44 95.73
N ASP A 312 -29.90 -56.31 95.60
CA ASP A 312 -30.08 -57.47 96.48
C ASP A 312 -28.99 -58.53 96.27
N ASP A 313 -28.57 -58.75 95.01
CA ASP A 313 -27.43 -59.60 94.67
C ASP A 313 -26.11 -59.04 95.28
N LEU A 314 -25.95 -57.70 95.33
CA LEU A 314 -24.81 -57.06 96.00
C LEU A 314 -24.84 -57.29 97.52
N ILE A 315 -26.00 -57.13 98.16
CA ILE A 315 -26.19 -57.34 99.60
C ILE A 315 -25.94 -58.81 99.98
N ALA A 316 -26.39 -59.76 99.16
CA ALA A 316 -26.09 -61.18 99.34
C ALA A 316 -24.58 -61.47 99.18
N GLY A 317 -23.92 -60.85 98.20
CA GLY A 317 -22.48 -60.96 97.99
C GLY A 317 -21.63 -60.40 99.15
N LEU A 318 -22.11 -59.32 99.80
CA LEU A 318 -21.47 -58.76 101.00
C LEU A 318 -21.59 -59.72 102.20
N LYS A 319 -22.75 -60.34 102.40
CA LYS A 319 -23.00 -61.26 103.52
C LYS A 319 -22.11 -62.51 103.48
N ASN A 320 -21.79 -63.03 102.28
CA ASN A 320 -20.87 -64.16 102.12
C ASN A 320 -19.39 -63.80 102.31
N ARG A 321 -19.01 -62.52 102.24
CA ARG A 321 -17.60 -62.10 102.25
C ARG A 321 -17.07 -61.77 103.66
N GLN A 322 -17.94 -61.75 104.67
CA GLN A 322 -17.61 -61.38 106.05
C GLN A 322 -17.13 -62.56 106.93
N SER A 323 -16.91 -63.75 106.35
CA SER A 323 -16.61 -64.99 107.07
C SER A 323 -15.20 -65.58 106.83
N ALA A 324 -14.31 -64.86 106.14
CA ALA A 324 -12.94 -65.30 105.89
C ALA A 324 -11.94 -64.15 106.06
N SER A 325 -11.21 -64.14 107.18
CA SER A 325 -10.18 -63.16 107.51
C SER A 325 -8.79 -63.70 107.18
N LEU A 326 -8.07 -63.00 106.29
CA LEU A 326 -6.68 -62.46 106.37
C LEU A 326 -5.61 -63.19 107.23
N PRO A 327 -4.28 -63.05 106.93
CA PRO A 327 -3.61 -61.95 106.21
C PRO A 327 -2.63 -62.47 105.09
N ASP A 328 -1.58 -61.81 104.56
CA ASP A 328 -0.90 -60.52 104.85
C ASP A 328 -0.05 -59.99 103.64
N SER A 329 0.52 -58.78 103.79
CA SER A 329 1.78 -58.23 103.24
C SER A 329 2.03 -58.03 101.72
N ASP A 330 2.09 -56.75 101.35
CA ASP A 330 3.15 -56.06 100.59
C ASP A 330 3.60 -56.54 99.19
N ALA A 331 3.10 -55.85 98.16
CA ALA A 331 3.78 -55.69 96.87
C ALA A 331 3.38 -54.37 96.16
N ASP A 332 3.86 -53.26 96.70
CA ASP A 332 3.73 -51.95 96.05
C ASP A 332 4.51 -51.91 94.71
N ALA A 333 4.19 -50.94 93.84
CA ALA A 333 4.83 -50.67 92.53
C ALA A 333 4.47 -51.56 91.30
N ARG A 334 3.23 -52.06 91.17
CA ARG A 334 2.66 -52.49 89.85
C ARG A 334 1.29 -51.91 89.48
N GLU A 335 0.62 -51.15 90.34
CA GLU A 335 -0.76 -50.68 90.08
C GLU A 335 -0.91 -49.54 89.06
N ALA A 336 0.18 -49.01 88.49
CA ALA A 336 0.09 -47.99 87.44
C ALA A 336 -0.43 -48.57 86.09
N GLU A 337 -0.21 -49.86 85.83
CA GLU A 337 -0.58 -50.49 84.56
C GLU A 337 -2.01 -51.03 84.54
N ASP A 338 -2.59 -51.43 85.68
CA ASP A 338 -3.86 -52.16 85.69
C ASP A 338 -5.10 -51.29 85.40
N SER A 339 -4.94 -49.96 85.45
CA SER A 339 -5.95 -49.00 84.96
C SER A 339 -6.08 -48.97 83.41
N LEU A 340 -5.31 -49.80 82.69
CA LEU A 340 -5.48 -50.08 81.26
C LEU A 340 -6.58 -51.14 80.97
N GLN A 341 -6.98 -51.95 81.95
CA GLN A 341 -7.81 -53.16 81.72
C GLN A 341 -9.34 -52.95 81.76
N ASN A 342 -9.85 -51.74 81.47
CA ASN A 342 -11.28 -51.59 81.20
C ASN A 342 -11.56 -51.67 79.68
N PRO A 343 -12.17 -52.77 79.18
CA PRO A 343 -12.34 -52.99 77.74
C PRO A 343 -13.20 -51.92 77.05
N ALA A 344 -14.17 -51.31 77.76
CA ALA A 344 -14.97 -50.22 77.22
C ALA A 344 -14.12 -48.94 76.99
N MET A 345 -13.19 -48.65 77.91
CA MET A 345 -12.25 -47.53 77.75
C MET A 345 -11.23 -47.76 76.62
N LEU A 346 -10.79 -49.01 76.42
CA LEU A 346 -9.93 -49.36 75.30
C LEU A 346 -10.67 -49.15 73.96
N GLN A 347 -11.94 -49.54 73.88
CA GLN A 347 -12.79 -49.33 72.70
C GLN A 347 -13.02 -47.84 72.41
N LEU A 348 -13.37 -47.01 73.40
CA LEU A 348 -13.54 -45.56 73.20
C LEU A 348 -12.23 -44.87 72.78
N ARG A 349 -11.07 -45.29 73.32
CA ARG A 349 -9.76 -44.80 72.87
C ARG A 349 -9.46 -45.19 71.42
N GLY A 350 -9.76 -46.42 71.02
CA GLY A 350 -9.64 -46.87 69.63
C GLY A 350 -10.51 -46.06 68.67
N GLN A 351 -11.77 -45.80 69.03
CA GLN A 351 -12.66 -44.93 68.27
C GLN A 351 -12.15 -43.49 68.17
N LEU A 352 -11.64 -42.92 69.27
CA LEU A 352 -11.03 -41.59 69.27
C LEU A 352 -9.79 -41.53 68.36
N GLN A 353 -8.94 -42.56 68.38
CA GLN A 353 -7.75 -42.63 67.55
C GLN A 353 -8.09 -42.78 66.06
N ALA A 354 -9.11 -43.57 65.71
CA ALA A 354 -9.63 -43.68 64.36
C ALA A 354 -10.19 -42.34 63.86
N ASN A 355 -11.03 -41.68 64.67
CA ASN A 355 -11.59 -40.37 64.35
C ASN A 355 -10.52 -39.26 64.26
N GLN A 356 -9.44 -39.32 65.04
CA GLN A 356 -8.27 -38.44 64.88
C GLN A 356 -7.55 -38.67 63.54
N ALA A 357 -7.45 -39.91 63.07
CA ALA A 357 -6.91 -40.21 61.75
C ALA A 357 -7.83 -39.72 60.62
N GLU A 358 -9.16 -39.84 60.77
CA GLU A 358 -10.16 -39.26 59.85
C GLU A 358 -10.02 -37.74 59.76
N ILE A 359 -9.94 -37.03 60.89
CA ILE A 359 -9.70 -35.58 60.94
C ILE A 359 -8.43 -35.22 60.18
N SER A 360 -7.32 -35.92 60.42
CA SER A 360 -6.05 -35.67 59.72
C SER A 360 -6.12 -35.98 58.22
N ASN A 361 -7.00 -36.90 57.78
CA ASN A 361 -7.24 -37.15 56.37
C ASN A 361 -8.04 -36.00 55.73
N HIS A 362 -9.13 -35.57 56.36
CA HIS A 362 -9.95 -34.45 55.88
C HIS A 362 -9.18 -33.11 55.89
N GLU A 363 -8.38 -32.82 56.92
CA GLU A 363 -7.51 -31.63 56.96
C GLU A 363 -6.53 -31.60 55.77
N ARG A 364 -5.90 -32.75 55.45
CA ARG A 364 -5.02 -32.87 54.29
C ARG A 364 -5.78 -32.74 52.96
N ALA A 365 -6.99 -33.28 52.86
CA ALA A 365 -7.84 -33.13 51.68
C ALA A 365 -8.27 -31.66 51.45
N VAL A 366 -8.71 -30.97 52.51
CA VAL A 366 -9.07 -29.54 52.51
C VAL A 366 -7.88 -28.68 52.07
N VAL A 367 -6.67 -28.91 52.59
CA VAL A 367 -5.46 -28.18 52.17
C VAL A 367 -5.12 -28.45 50.69
N ALA A 368 -5.17 -29.70 50.25
CA ALA A 368 -4.89 -30.07 48.86
C ALA A 368 -5.93 -29.50 47.86
N LEU A 369 -7.21 -29.46 48.23
CA LEU A 369 -8.27 -28.86 47.43
C LEU A 369 -8.15 -27.33 47.38
N LYS A 370 -7.83 -26.66 48.51
CA LYS A 370 -7.55 -25.22 48.55
C LYS A 370 -6.36 -24.85 47.65
N GLY A 371 -5.30 -25.66 47.63
CA GLY A 371 -4.18 -25.50 46.70
C GLY A 371 -4.63 -25.53 45.23
N LYS A 372 -5.32 -26.61 44.81
CA LYS A 372 -5.86 -26.74 43.44
C LYS A 372 -6.80 -25.60 43.05
N ILE A 373 -7.66 -25.16 43.96
CA ILE A 373 -8.57 -24.02 43.71
C ILE A 373 -7.76 -22.75 43.47
N GLY A 374 -6.70 -22.50 44.27
CA GLY A 374 -5.77 -21.40 44.06
C GLY A 374 -5.08 -21.45 42.69
N ASP A 375 -4.61 -22.63 42.27
CA ASP A 375 -3.99 -22.83 40.95
C ASP A 375 -4.94 -22.48 39.80
N TYR A 376 -6.19 -22.95 39.84
CA TYR A 376 -7.21 -22.63 38.82
C TYR A 376 -7.66 -21.16 38.87
N GLN A 377 -7.71 -20.55 40.06
CA GLN A 377 -8.01 -19.12 40.21
C GLN A 377 -6.88 -18.25 39.64
N ALA A 378 -5.62 -18.61 39.85
CA ALA A 378 -4.48 -17.90 39.27
C ALA A 378 -4.54 -17.90 37.74
N ARG A 379 -4.78 -19.06 37.12
CA ARG A 379 -4.96 -19.21 35.67
C ARG A 379 -6.08 -18.35 35.10
N LEU A 380 -7.26 -18.36 35.75
CA LEU A 380 -8.40 -17.51 35.36
C LEU A 380 -8.11 -16.00 35.50
N ASN A 381 -7.21 -15.61 36.41
CA ASN A 381 -6.79 -14.21 36.56
C ASN A 381 -5.72 -13.80 35.53
N GLU A 382 -4.91 -14.74 35.01
CA GLU A 382 -3.91 -14.52 33.97
C GLU A 382 -4.50 -14.62 32.54
N GLU A 383 -5.65 -15.28 32.39
CA GLU A 383 -6.38 -15.44 31.13
C GLU A 383 -6.55 -14.14 30.32
N PRO A 384 -6.96 -12.98 30.89
CA PRO A 384 -7.17 -11.76 30.10
C PRO A 384 -5.89 -11.22 29.46
N VAL A 385 -4.73 -11.46 30.07
CA VAL A 385 -3.42 -11.10 29.52
C VAL A 385 -3.09 -12.01 28.34
N SER A 386 -3.37 -13.30 28.48
CA SER A 386 -3.20 -14.30 27.41
C SER A 386 -4.16 -14.06 26.24
N GLU A 387 -5.41 -13.66 26.52
CA GLU A 387 -6.40 -13.25 25.53
C GLU A 387 -5.92 -12.03 24.74
N GLN A 388 -5.45 -10.98 25.42
CA GLN A 388 -4.94 -9.78 24.77
C GLN A 388 -3.76 -10.10 23.83
N GLN A 389 -2.79 -10.89 24.30
CA GLN A 389 -1.63 -11.28 23.48
C GLN A 389 -2.03 -12.15 22.29
N LEU A 390 -2.96 -13.10 22.47
CA LEU A 390 -3.50 -13.90 21.38
C LEU A 390 -4.27 -13.06 20.36
N SER A 391 -5.02 -12.05 20.82
CA SER A 391 -5.76 -11.11 19.97
C SER A 391 -4.81 -10.27 19.12
N ASP A 392 -3.73 -9.74 19.70
CA ASP A 392 -2.69 -9.00 18.96
C ASP A 392 -1.96 -9.88 17.93
N LEU A 393 -1.62 -11.14 18.30
CA LEU A 393 -1.06 -12.11 17.36
C LEU A 393 -2.03 -12.45 16.21
N THR A 394 -3.32 -12.64 16.53
CA THR A 394 -4.37 -12.95 15.54
C THR A 394 -4.57 -11.79 14.57
N ARG A 395 -4.63 -10.55 15.07
CA ARG A 395 -4.65 -9.33 14.25
C ARG A 395 -3.42 -9.23 13.34
N GLY A 396 -2.24 -9.59 13.85
CA GLY A 396 -1.00 -9.66 13.07
C GLY A 396 -1.04 -10.71 11.95
N TYR A 397 -1.64 -11.88 12.21
CA TYR A 397 -1.87 -12.92 11.21
C TYR A 397 -2.90 -12.48 10.15
N ASP A 398 -4.05 -11.93 10.56
CA ASP A 398 -5.10 -11.48 9.65
C ASP A 398 -4.60 -10.36 8.72
N GLN A 399 -3.77 -9.44 9.22
CA GLN A 399 -3.12 -8.42 8.42
C GLN A 399 -2.12 -9.01 7.41
N SER A 400 -1.28 -9.97 7.83
CA SER A 400 -0.35 -10.66 6.93
C SER A 400 -1.08 -11.48 5.87
N LYS A 401 -2.19 -12.11 6.23
CA LYS A 401 -3.05 -12.87 5.32
C LYS A 401 -3.73 -11.96 4.30
N ALA A 402 -4.31 -10.84 4.73
CA ALA A 402 -4.91 -9.87 3.83
C ALA A 402 -3.91 -9.30 2.81
N ASN A 403 -2.65 -9.07 3.24
CA ASN A 403 -1.57 -8.66 2.34
C ASN A 403 -1.20 -9.77 1.33
N TYR A 404 -1.09 -11.02 1.79
CA TYR A 404 -0.84 -12.17 0.91
C TYR A 404 -1.97 -12.35 -0.11
N ASP A 405 -3.24 -12.31 0.31
CA ASP A 405 -4.41 -12.48 -0.56
C ASP A 405 -4.51 -11.34 -1.61
N ASP A 406 -4.19 -10.10 -1.24
CA ASP A 406 -4.15 -8.96 -2.17
C ASP A 406 -2.98 -9.04 -3.17
N LEU A 407 -1.78 -9.41 -2.72
CA LEU A 407 -0.62 -9.63 -3.58
C LEU A 407 -0.86 -10.81 -4.53
N LEU A 408 -1.48 -11.89 -4.07
CA LEU A 408 -1.84 -13.04 -4.89
C LEU A 408 -2.82 -12.64 -6.01
N ARG A 409 -3.82 -11.81 -5.70
CA ARG A 409 -4.73 -11.26 -6.74
C ARG A 409 -3.96 -10.44 -7.77
N LYS A 410 -3.15 -9.47 -7.32
CA LYS A 410 -2.34 -8.60 -8.19
C LYS A 410 -1.35 -9.38 -9.06
N GLU A 411 -0.76 -10.44 -8.53
CA GLU A 411 0.19 -11.30 -9.25
C GLU A 411 -0.51 -12.10 -10.36
N ASN A 412 -1.72 -12.61 -10.10
CA ASN A 412 -2.55 -13.27 -11.13
C ASN A 412 -3.02 -12.27 -12.22
N GLU A 413 -3.45 -11.07 -11.83
CA GLU A 413 -3.81 -9.98 -12.76
C GLU A 413 -2.61 -9.58 -13.63
N SER A 414 -1.42 -9.42 -13.03
CA SER A 414 -0.18 -9.07 -13.72
C SER A 414 0.28 -10.20 -14.67
N LYS A 415 0.18 -11.48 -14.27
CA LYS A 415 0.41 -12.63 -15.16
C LYS A 415 -0.51 -12.60 -16.39
N MET A 416 -1.78 -12.25 -16.19
CA MET A 416 -2.76 -12.17 -17.27
C MET A 416 -2.43 -11.00 -18.23
N ALA A 417 -2.01 -9.85 -17.69
CA ALA A 417 -1.49 -8.73 -18.47
C ALA A 417 -0.22 -9.11 -19.26
N THR A 418 0.77 -9.74 -18.62
CA THR A 418 1.99 -10.24 -19.29
C THR A 418 1.67 -11.23 -20.40
N SER A 419 0.72 -12.14 -20.17
CA SER A 419 0.24 -13.07 -21.20
C SER A 419 -0.43 -12.35 -22.37
N MET A 420 -1.16 -11.26 -22.13
CA MET A 420 -1.71 -10.42 -23.21
C MET A 420 -0.64 -9.69 -24.02
N GLU A 421 0.44 -9.23 -23.38
CA GLU A 421 1.57 -8.59 -24.05
C GLU A 421 2.32 -9.59 -24.94
N GLN A 422 2.61 -10.78 -24.42
CA GLN A 422 3.21 -11.87 -25.20
C GLN A 422 2.33 -12.31 -26.39
N MET A 423 0.99 -12.26 -26.25
CA MET A 423 0.04 -12.51 -27.34
C MET A 423 -0.18 -11.29 -28.26
N GLN A 424 0.51 -10.17 -28.05
CA GLN A 424 0.38 -8.93 -28.83
C GLN A 424 -1.07 -8.38 -28.89
N LYS A 425 -1.82 -8.56 -27.79
CA LYS A 425 -3.22 -8.10 -27.62
C LYS A 425 -3.37 -6.82 -26.76
N GLY A 426 -2.26 -6.35 -26.18
CA GLY A 426 -2.17 -5.03 -25.54
C GLY A 426 -2.10 -3.89 -26.56
N GLU A 427 -1.73 -2.70 -26.08
CA GLU A 427 -1.48 -1.54 -26.95
C GLU A 427 -0.27 -1.77 -27.86
N ARG A 428 -0.40 -1.48 -29.15
CA ARG A 428 0.69 -1.73 -30.09
C ARG A 428 0.78 -0.69 -31.21
N PHE A 429 2.00 -0.48 -31.67
CA PHE A 429 2.29 0.34 -32.84
C PHE A 429 2.06 -0.48 -34.10
N ARG A 430 1.07 -0.05 -34.89
CA ARG A 430 0.72 -0.68 -36.17
C ARG A 430 1.08 0.28 -37.29
N MET A 431 1.92 -0.17 -38.22
CA MET A 431 2.17 0.56 -39.47
C MET A 431 0.84 0.69 -40.21
N LEU A 432 0.37 1.93 -40.41
CA LEU A 432 -0.86 2.22 -41.15
C LEU A 432 -0.51 2.48 -42.61
N ASP A 433 0.39 3.45 -42.85
CA ASP A 433 0.93 3.72 -44.18
C ASP A 433 2.41 3.30 -44.25
N PRO A 434 2.80 2.42 -45.18
CA PRO A 434 4.19 2.03 -45.37
C PRO A 434 5.05 3.20 -45.86
N PRO A 435 6.38 3.14 -45.70
CA PRO A 435 7.30 4.18 -46.14
C PRO A 435 7.03 4.63 -47.59
N SER A 436 6.69 5.91 -47.75
CA SER A 436 6.40 6.50 -49.05
C SER A 436 7.67 6.61 -49.91
N LEU A 437 7.54 6.39 -51.22
CA LEU A 437 8.60 6.66 -52.20
C LEU A 437 8.43 8.09 -52.73
N PRO A 438 9.25 9.06 -52.30
CA PRO A 438 9.07 10.47 -52.68
C PRO A 438 9.40 10.71 -54.16
N LEU A 439 8.37 10.93 -54.98
CA LEU A 439 8.50 11.22 -56.42
C LEU A 439 9.05 12.63 -56.73
N LYS A 440 9.00 13.54 -55.75
CA LYS A 440 9.47 14.93 -55.87
C LYS A 440 10.40 15.29 -54.71
N PRO A 441 11.39 16.18 -54.93
CA PRO A 441 12.24 16.67 -53.85
C PRO A 441 11.44 17.59 -52.90
N SER A 442 11.59 17.37 -51.59
CA SER A 442 11.01 18.23 -50.54
C SER A 442 11.80 19.53 -50.37
N PHE A 443 13.11 19.49 -50.64
CA PHE A 443 14.01 20.64 -50.60
C PHE A 443 14.96 20.63 -51.82
N PRO A 444 15.31 21.80 -52.40
CA PRO A 444 14.73 23.11 -52.14
C PRO A 444 13.33 23.26 -52.75
N ASN A 445 12.36 23.75 -51.97
CA ASN A 445 11.02 24.05 -52.47
C ASN A 445 11.07 25.32 -53.33
N ARG A 446 11.17 25.14 -54.66
CA ARG A 446 11.52 26.19 -55.63
C ARG A 446 10.53 27.35 -55.61
N LEU A 447 9.26 27.09 -55.33
CA LEU A 447 8.22 28.11 -55.17
C LEU A 447 8.51 29.03 -53.96
N LYS A 448 8.88 28.45 -52.81
CA LYS A 448 9.27 29.22 -51.61
C LYS A 448 10.52 30.06 -51.87
N PHE A 449 11.54 29.50 -52.54
CA PHE A 449 12.73 30.26 -52.94
C PHE A 449 12.42 31.40 -53.92
N CYS A 450 11.46 31.21 -54.83
CA CYS A 450 10.98 32.27 -55.72
C CYS A 450 10.34 33.43 -54.93
N GLY A 451 9.48 33.13 -53.94
CA GLY A 451 8.88 34.13 -53.05
C GLY A 451 9.90 34.87 -52.17
N ILE A 452 10.87 34.13 -51.59
CA ILE A 452 11.99 34.73 -50.84
C ILE A 452 12.82 35.64 -51.76
N GLY A 453 13.10 35.21 -52.98
CA GLY A 453 13.81 36.02 -53.98
C GLY A 453 13.08 37.32 -54.32
N LEU A 454 11.75 37.32 -54.37
CA LEU A 454 10.97 38.55 -54.54
C LEU A 454 11.07 39.47 -53.32
N GLY A 455 11.00 38.93 -52.09
CA GLY A 455 11.18 39.72 -50.87
C GLY A 455 12.57 40.37 -50.78
N VAL A 456 13.63 39.59 -51.07
CA VAL A 456 15.02 40.08 -51.13
C VAL A 456 15.20 41.11 -52.25
N GLY A 457 14.63 40.85 -53.44
CA GLY A 457 14.65 41.77 -54.57
C GLY A 457 13.96 43.10 -54.27
N LEU A 458 12.78 43.07 -53.63
CA LEU A 458 12.06 44.28 -53.19
C LEU A 458 12.89 45.08 -52.18
N ALA A 459 13.46 44.42 -51.16
CA ALA A 459 14.29 45.08 -50.16
C ALA A 459 15.55 45.73 -50.77
N LEU A 460 16.27 45.02 -51.64
CA LEU A 460 17.40 45.57 -52.40
C LEU A 460 16.97 46.71 -53.31
N GLY A 461 15.80 46.60 -53.95
CA GLY A 461 15.20 47.65 -54.77
C GLY A 461 14.96 48.93 -54.00
N VAL A 462 14.34 48.86 -52.82
CA VAL A 462 14.11 50.03 -51.94
C VAL A 462 15.44 50.63 -51.48
N VAL A 463 16.39 49.81 -51.01
CA VAL A 463 17.69 50.29 -50.51
C VAL A 463 18.48 50.99 -51.62
N ILE A 464 18.52 50.43 -52.84
CA ILE A 464 19.25 51.02 -53.96
C ILE A 464 18.52 52.26 -54.50
N ALA A 465 17.19 52.23 -54.65
CA ALA A 465 16.44 53.40 -55.12
C ALA A 465 16.50 54.57 -54.12
N GLY A 466 16.33 54.29 -52.82
CA GLY A 466 16.43 55.28 -51.75
C GLY A 466 17.85 55.79 -51.55
N GLY A 467 18.87 54.90 -51.56
CA GLY A 467 20.27 55.31 -51.48
C GLY A 467 20.70 56.21 -52.66
N LEU A 468 20.20 55.93 -53.86
CA LEU A 468 20.42 56.79 -55.03
C LEU A 468 19.65 58.12 -54.93
N GLU A 469 18.52 58.19 -54.22
CA GLU A 469 17.79 59.44 -53.91
C GLU A 469 18.57 60.29 -52.90
N PHE A 470 19.05 59.70 -51.80
CA PHE A 470 19.91 60.38 -50.82
C PHE A 470 21.26 60.86 -51.39
N MET A 471 21.68 60.39 -52.56
CA MET A 471 22.91 60.81 -53.26
C MET A 471 22.66 61.78 -54.43
N ASP A 472 21.44 62.24 -54.67
CA ASP A 472 21.12 63.18 -55.76
C ASP A 472 20.92 64.60 -55.22
N ASP A 473 22.00 65.40 -55.17
CA ASP A 473 22.04 66.79 -54.67
C ASP A 473 21.28 67.80 -55.57
N ARG A 474 20.20 67.38 -56.22
CA ARG A 474 19.40 68.21 -57.13
C ARG A 474 18.07 68.54 -56.48
N ILE A 475 17.71 69.81 -56.53
CA ILE A 475 16.42 70.31 -56.04
C ILE A 475 15.38 70.09 -57.14
N HIS A 476 14.26 69.41 -56.82
CA HIS A 476 13.22 69.04 -57.79
C HIS A 476 11.85 69.63 -57.50
N SER A 477 11.61 70.20 -56.32
CA SER A 477 10.31 70.78 -55.94
C SER A 477 10.44 72.19 -55.34
N GLU A 478 9.40 73.01 -55.54
CA GLU A 478 9.24 74.33 -54.90
C GLU A 478 9.30 74.24 -53.36
N GLU A 479 8.89 73.12 -52.78
CA GLU A 479 8.93 72.89 -51.33
C GLU A 479 10.34 72.65 -50.80
N GLU A 480 11.21 71.98 -51.56
CA GLU A 480 12.62 71.77 -51.18
C GLU A 480 13.39 73.09 -51.18
N ILE A 481 13.04 74.03 -52.06
CA ILE A 481 13.56 75.40 -52.05
C ILE A 481 13.13 76.14 -50.77
N LYS A 482 11.87 75.97 -50.33
CA LYS A 482 11.33 76.60 -49.12
C LYS A 482 11.90 76.01 -47.81
N ASP A 483 12.16 74.71 -47.77
CA ASP A 483 12.79 74.04 -46.61
C ASP A 483 14.30 74.40 -46.51
N LEU A 484 14.98 74.68 -47.63
CA LEU A 484 16.42 75.06 -47.65
C LEU A 484 16.69 76.56 -47.52
N LEU A 485 15.76 77.42 -47.95
CA LEU A 485 15.90 78.88 -47.93
C LEU A 485 14.63 79.52 -47.37
N PRO A 486 14.71 80.39 -46.34
CA PRO A 486 13.55 81.07 -45.74
C PRO A 486 13.04 82.23 -46.62
N MET A 487 12.81 81.96 -47.90
CA MET A 487 12.49 82.91 -48.96
C MET A 487 11.26 82.42 -49.73
N LYS A 488 10.27 83.29 -49.89
CA LYS A 488 9.03 82.96 -50.62
C LYS A 488 9.30 82.92 -52.12
N VAL A 489 9.11 81.75 -52.75
CA VAL A 489 9.17 81.62 -54.21
C VAL A 489 8.06 82.47 -54.84
N ILE A 490 8.41 83.28 -55.85
CA ILE A 490 7.52 84.30 -56.43
C ILE A 490 6.92 83.84 -57.76
N SER A 491 7.70 83.12 -58.57
CA SER A 491 7.25 82.51 -59.83
C SER A 491 8.23 81.41 -60.24
N GLU A 492 7.69 80.28 -60.70
CA GLU A 492 8.45 79.29 -61.46
C GLU A 492 8.59 79.75 -62.92
N ILE A 493 9.73 79.46 -63.57
CA ILE A 493 9.90 79.64 -65.01
C ILE A 493 9.60 78.28 -65.67
N PRO A 494 8.52 78.16 -66.47
CA PRO A 494 8.18 76.88 -67.09
C PRO A 494 9.27 76.46 -68.07
N GLU A 495 9.66 75.18 -68.01
CA GLU A 495 10.65 74.61 -68.93
C GLU A 495 10.14 74.71 -70.37
N ILE A 496 10.87 75.46 -71.22
CA ILE A 496 10.54 75.60 -72.65
C ILE A 496 11.03 74.35 -73.38
N VAL A 497 10.22 73.29 -73.36
CA VAL A 497 10.56 71.99 -73.94
C VAL A 497 10.60 72.08 -75.47
N ASP A 498 11.78 71.86 -76.07
CA ASP A 498 11.87 71.69 -77.52
C ASP A 498 11.19 70.39 -77.96
N SER A 499 10.48 70.46 -79.09
CA SER A 499 9.83 69.34 -79.78
C SER A 499 10.75 68.13 -80.04
N SER A 500 12.07 68.35 -80.15
CA SER A 500 13.04 67.25 -80.29
C SER A 500 13.31 66.54 -78.96
N ASP A 501 13.29 67.25 -77.83
CA ASP A 501 13.46 66.69 -76.48
C ASP A 501 12.18 66.10 -75.92
N GLU A 502 11.01 66.64 -76.27
CA GLU A 502 9.71 66.06 -75.95
C GLU A 502 9.56 64.63 -76.52
N ARG A 503 10.15 64.37 -77.69
CA ARG A 503 10.25 63.02 -78.28
C ARG A 503 11.26 62.12 -77.56
N LYS A 504 12.35 62.68 -77.01
CA LYS A 504 13.37 61.93 -76.24
C LYS A 504 12.83 61.55 -74.85
N SER A 505 12.13 62.44 -74.15
CA SER A 505 11.51 62.18 -72.84
C SER A 505 10.42 61.11 -72.96
N LYS A 506 9.49 61.25 -73.92
CA LYS A 506 8.46 60.24 -74.23
C LYS A 506 9.09 58.88 -74.55
N LYS A 507 10.17 58.82 -75.34
CA LYS A 507 10.92 57.57 -75.60
C LYS A 507 11.55 56.96 -74.34
N ARG A 508 12.19 57.76 -73.47
CA ARG A 508 12.80 57.27 -72.21
C ARG A 508 11.76 56.69 -71.26
N ILE A 509 10.60 57.35 -71.12
CA ILE A 509 9.48 56.86 -70.32
C ILE A 509 8.95 55.53 -70.89
N LEU A 510 8.74 55.46 -72.21
CA LEU A 510 8.24 54.25 -72.88
C LEU A 510 9.23 53.08 -72.77
N LEU A 511 10.54 53.35 -72.87
CA LEU A 511 11.61 52.38 -72.57
C LEU A 511 11.60 51.89 -71.11
N GLY A 512 11.35 52.78 -70.15
CA GLY A 512 11.22 52.42 -68.73
C GLY A 512 10.01 51.50 -68.46
N TRP A 513 8.85 51.79 -69.06
CA TRP A 513 7.68 50.91 -68.99
C TRP A 513 7.90 49.58 -69.72
N ALA A 514 8.59 49.59 -70.87
CA ALA A 514 8.96 48.36 -71.59
C ALA A 514 9.91 47.47 -70.75
N MET A 515 10.94 48.06 -70.14
CA MET A 515 11.81 47.35 -69.19
C MET A 515 11.02 46.79 -68.00
N SER A 516 10.03 47.55 -67.50
CA SER A 516 9.13 47.11 -66.42
C SER A 516 8.31 45.88 -66.81
N ALA A 517 7.71 45.89 -68.00
CA ALA A 517 6.97 44.74 -68.53
C ALA A 517 7.87 43.51 -68.73
N VAL A 518 9.11 43.69 -69.21
CA VAL A 518 10.09 42.60 -69.38
C VAL A 518 10.51 42.00 -68.04
N VAL A 519 10.81 42.81 -67.03
CA VAL A 519 11.18 42.34 -65.68
C VAL A 519 10.05 41.51 -65.07
N VAL A 520 8.81 42.00 -65.13
CA VAL A 520 7.62 41.27 -64.65
C VAL A 520 7.40 39.97 -65.42
N ALA A 521 7.55 39.99 -66.76
CA ALA A 521 7.42 38.79 -67.58
C ALA A 521 8.48 37.71 -67.25
N ILE A 522 9.73 38.10 -66.99
CA ILE A 522 10.81 37.19 -66.58
C ILE A 522 10.50 36.54 -65.23
N ILE A 523 10.03 37.33 -64.26
CA ILE A 523 9.65 36.85 -62.92
C ILE A 523 8.46 35.87 -63.00
N LEU A 524 7.44 36.20 -63.79
CA LEU A 524 6.28 35.32 -64.00
C LEU A 524 6.68 34.02 -64.72
N ALA A 525 7.55 34.09 -65.73
CA ALA A 525 8.08 32.91 -66.41
C ALA A 525 8.90 32.02 -65.46
N GLY A 526 9.80 32.59 -64.65
CA GLY A 526 10.58 31.84 -63.65
C GLY A 526 9.71 31.26 -62.53
N SER A 527 8.61 31.93 -62.18
CA SER A 527 7.60 31.43 -61.23
C SER A 527 6.81 30.26 -61.81
N ALA A 528 6.37 30.33 -63.07
CA ALA A 528 5.69 29.23 -63.74
C ALA A 528 6.63 28.01 -63.93
N LEU A 529 7.91 28.26 -64.22
CA LEU A 529 8.93 27.22 -64.36
C LEU A 529 9.27 26.60 -62.99
N SER A 530 9.29 27.38 -61.90
CA SER A 530 9.46 26.84 -60.54
C SER A 530 8.25 26.02 -60.08
N TYR A 531 7.02 26.40 -60.46
CA TYR A 531 5.79 25.65 -60.18
C TYR A 531 5.77 24.29 -60.90
N ARG A 532 6.21 24.22 -62.18
CA ARG A 532 6.25 22.96 -62.95
C ARG A 532 7.31 21.97 -62.44
N TYR A 533 8.37 22.45 -61.81
CA TYR A 533 9.46 21.65 -61.23
C TYR A 533 9.41 21.53 -59.69
N SER A 534 8.33 22.03 -59.06
CA SER A 534 7.92 21.71 -57.68
C SER A 534 6.81 20.65 -57.72
#